data_AF-A0A662HWC9-F1
#
_entry.id   AF-A0A662HWC9-F1
#
_cell.length_a   1.000
_cell.length_b   1.000
_cell.length_c   1.000
_cell.angle_alpha   90.00
_cell.angle_beta   90.00
_cell.angle_gamma   90.00
#
_symmetry.space_group_name_H-M   'P 1'
#
loop_
_entity.id
_entity.type
_entity.pdbx_description
1 polymer ?
#
loop_
_entity_poly.entity_id
_entity_poly.type
_entity_poly.pdbx_seq_one_letter_code
_entity_poly.pdbx_strand_id
1 'polypeptide(L)'
;MPGRSLAIKLTDESHVVFGGRVSTLKILVENRSEKIFREIYLSPPPEYRDERKVMGVYRDFEVTWGGGVRKGALLMLKNDETTLRPGEKGVIYMLAIARAKENVGLKLPLEVYCDSSKVKDAELRVEVKCHNILAFIYRPRYVPRINKSLQPLVEKVLKTEGLPEVDTMIWPVNISEEIIRPRLQVYFNDNLVAKITGDIGTGIVHISDITVHRDIYIGLAPHPVTGEKRWYWVLRLWFFWLDPSIFDEVPDAERVELWINPATERVDWVITDRHWREVAYKGPVDYAKVRITAGSSIFRGRISSYHPPVVQNMEKHLTSQDSRDPNVRPLTIEQAIFEKLDSEKLEEL
;
A
#
# COMPACT_ATOMS: atom_id res chain seq x y z
N MET A 1 3.73 -8.46 -36.73
CA MET A 1 2.36 -8.03 -36.35
C MET A 1 2.46 -6.97 -35.25
N PRO A 2 1.91 -5.76 -35.42
CA PRO A 2 2.22 -4.61 -34.55
C PRO A 2 1.51 -4.57 -33.19
N GLY A 3 0.71 -5.58 -32.82
CA GLY A 3 -0.19 -5.50 -31.65
C GLY A 3 0.11 -6.43 -30.48
N ARG A 4 1.17 -7.25 -30.51
CA ARG A 4 1.36 -8.38 -29.56
C ARG A 4 2.67 -8.37 -28.75
N SER A 5 3.37 -7.24 -28.60
CA SER A 5 4.64 -7.24 -27.86
C SER A 5 4.46 -7.38 -26.35
N LEU A 6 3.78 -6.41 -25.73
CA LEU A 6 3.53 -6.38 -24.29
C LEU A 6 2.03 -6.55 -24.02
N ALA A 7 1.69 -7.60 -23.27
CA ALA A 7 0.35 -7.81 -22.75
C ALA A 7 0.24 -7.20 -21.35
N ILE A 8 -0.79 -6.40 -21.12
CA ILE A 8 -0.98 -5.62 -19.90
C ILE A 8 -2.40 -5.90 -19.41
N LYS A 9 -2.53 -6.29 -18.14
CA LYS A 9 -3.83 -6.53 -17.51
C LYS A 9 -3.78 -6.29 -16.00
N LEU A 10 -4.93 -5.96 -15.41
CA LEU A 10 -5.10 -6.03 -13.96
C LEU A 10 -5.12 -7.50 -13.52
N THR A 11 -4.56 -7.78 -12.36
CA THR A 11 -4.59 -9.10 -11.71
C THR A 11 -5.12 -8.99 -10.28
N ASP A 12 -5.45 -10.13 -9.70
CA ASP A 12 -6.15 -10.23 -8.40
C ASP A 12 -7.48 -9.44 -8.43
N GLU A 13 -7.92 -8.88 -7.31
CA GLU A 13 -9.14 -8.07 -7.24
C GLU A 13 -8.90 -6.58 -7.58
N SER A 14 -7.78 -6.28 -8.27
CA SER A 14 -7.33 -4.91 -8.56
C SER A 14 -8.19 -4.14 -9.56
N HIS A 15 -9.22 -4.79 -10.13
CA HIS A 15 -10.22 -4.16 -10.99
C HIS A 15 -11.32 -3.45 -10.18
N VAL A 16 -11.40 -3.68 -8.86
CA VAL A 16 -12.35 -3.03 -7.97
C VAL A 16 -11.63 -1.97 -7.14
N VAL A 17 -12.19 -0.76 -7.11
CA VAL A 17 -11.74 0.34 -6.24
C VAL A 17 -12.90 0.79 -5.36
N PHE A 18 -12.62 1.09 -4.09
CA PHE A 18 -13.65 1.55 -3.16
C PHE A 18 -13.59 3.06 -2.97
N GLY A 19 -14.74 3.72 -3.11
CA GLY A 19 -14.86 5.18 -2.96
C GLY A 19 -14.38 5.65 -1.58
N GLY A 20 -13.57 6.72 -1.56
CA GLY A 20 -13.00 7.32 -0.35
C GLY A 20 -11.95 6.46 0.35
N ARG A 21 -11.40 5.45 -0.33
CA ARG A 21 -10.38 4.54 0.22
C ARG A 21 -9.22 4.38 -0.76
N VAL A 22 -8.05 4.03 -0.22
CA VAL A 22 -6.91 3.64 -1.04
C VAL A 22 -7.13 2.22 -1.56
N SER A 23 -6.97 2.06 -2.87
CA SER A 23 -6.97 0.76 -3.55
C SER A 23 -5.68 0.58 -4.33
N THR A 24 -5.35 -0.66 -4.69
CA THR A 24 -4.14 -0.97 -5.45
C THR A 24 -4.52 -1.52 -6.81
N LEU A 25 -3.99 -0.89 -7.86
CA LEU A 25 -4.00 -1.41 -9.22
C LEU A 25 -2.73 -2.25 -9.41
N LYS A 26 -2.84 -3.57 -9.24
CA LYS A 26 -1.77 -4.50 -9.57
C LYS A 26 -1.86 -4.87 -11.06
N ILE A 27 -0.87 -4.42 -11.82
CA ILE A 27 -0.84 -4.53 -13.27
C ILE A 27 0.23 -5.56 -13.65
N LEU A 28 -0.19 -6.68 -14.24
CA LEU A 28 0.72 -7.66 -14.80
C LEU A 28 1.12 -7.23 -16.21
N VAL A 29 2.42 -7.20 -16.47
CA VAL A 29 3.02 -6.96 -17.78
C VAL A 29 3.74 -8.23 -18.22
N GLU A 30 3.40 -8.74 -19.39
CA GLU A 30 3.97 -9.97 -19.97
C GLU A 30 4.58 -9.68 -21.34
N ASN A 31 5.84 -10.07 -21.53
CA ASN A 31 6.50 -9.99 -22.82
C ASN A 31 6.14 -11.21 -23.68
N ARG A 32 5.30 -10.99 -24.69
CA ARG A 32 4.84 -12.02 -25.64
C ARG A 32 5.57 -11.96 -26.98
N SER A 33 6.73 -11.31 -27.01
CA SER A 33 7.57 -11.20 -28.20
C SER A 33 8.97 -11.74 -27.98
N GLU A 34 9.70 -11.92 -29.07
CA GLU A 34 11.11 -12.31 -29.07
C GLU A 34 12.08 -11.17 -28.72
N LYS A 35 11.57 -9.94 -28.48
CA LYS A 35 12.41 -8.78 -28.16
C LYS A 35 12.64 -8.68 -26.66
N ILE A 36 13.80 -8.15 -26.27
CA ILE A 36 14.05 -7.71 -24.89
C ILE A 36 13.55 -6.28 -24.74
N PHE A 37 12.84 -5.99 -23.65
CA PHE A 37 12.43 -4.64 -23.28
C PHE A 37 13.17 -4.19 -22.03
N ARG A 38 13.48 -2.90 -21.95
CA ARG A 38 14.19 -2.29 -20.83
C ARG A 38 13.44 -1.05 -20.36
N GLU A 39 13.54 -0.78 -19.06
CA GLU A 39 13.00 0.41 -18.41
C GLU A 39 11.52 0.65 -18.79
N ILE A 40 10.72 -0.43 -18.72
CA ILE A 40 9.30 -0.35 -19.05
C ILE A 40 8.60 0.48 -17.97
N TYR A 41 7.87 1.53 -18.35
CA TYR A 41 7.00 2.24 -17.42
C TYR A 41 5.63 2.54 -18.01
N LEU A 42 4.62 2.58 -17.14
CA LEU A 42 3.24 2.93 -17.48
C LEU A 42 2.92 4.33 -16.97
N SER A 43 2.57 5.23 -17.88
CA SER A 43 2.33 6.64 -17.61
C SER A 43 0.88 6.98 -17.89
N PRO A 44 0.19 7.78 -17.05
CA PRO A 44 -0.96 8.54 -17.52
C PRO A 44 -0.59 9.35 -18.77
N PRO A 45 -1.49 9.53 -19.75
CA PRO A 45 -1.27 10.49 -20.83
C PRO A 45 -1.03 11.91 -20.27
N PRO A 46 -0.29 12.79 -20.97
CA PRO A 46 0.10 14.11 -20.46
C PRO A 46 -1.07 14.95 -19.92
N GLU A 47 -2.23 14.89 -20.59
CA GLU A 47 -3.44 15.63 -20.21
C GLU A 47 -4.06 15.18 -18.89
N TYR A 48 -3.69 14.00 -18.38
CA TYR A 48 -4.13 13.49 -17.07
C TYR A 48 -3.05 13.62 -15.99
N ARG A 49 -1.83 14.09 -16.30
CA ARG A 49 -0.77 14.19 -15.29
C ARG A 49 -0.91 15.48 -14.49
N ASP A 50 -0.73 15.38 -13.18
CA ASP A 50 -0.44 16.54 -12.36
C ASP A 50 1.04 16.94 -12.57
N GLU A 51 1.31 18.19 -12.95
CA GLU A 51 2.69 18.65 -13.16
C GLU A 51 3.43 18.93 -11.84
N ARG A 52 2.70 19.11 -10.75
CA ARG A 52 3.23 19.46 -9.42
C ARG A 52 3.38 18.24 -8.52
N LYS A 53 2.69 17.15 -8.83
CA LYS A 53 2.65 15.92 -8.04
C LYS A 53 2.87 14.72 -8.92
N VAL A 54 3.52 13.69 -8.40
CA VAL A 54 3.66 12.43 -9.14
C VAL A 54 2.36 11.63 -9.05
N MET A 55 1.39 12.04 -9.87
CA MET A 55 0.00 11.60 -9.84
C MET A 55 -0.65 11.77 -11.22
N GLY A 56 -1.61 10.91 -11.52
CA GLY A 56 -2.56 11.05 -12.63
C GLY A 56 -3.96 11.33 -12.08
N VAL A 57 -4.68 12.25 -12.70
CA VAL A 57 -6.02 12.69 -12.30
C VAL A 57 -7.01 12.50 -13.45
N TYR A 58 -7.93 11.58 -13.26
CA TYR A 58 -9.00 11.23 -14.20
C TYR A 58 -10.33 11.66 -13.60
N ARG A 59 -10.59 12.98 -13.61
CA ARG A 59 -11.73 13.61 -12.93
C ARG A 59 -11.71 13.38 -11.42
N ASP A 60 -12.52 12.46 -10.93
CA ASP A 60 -12.68 12.07 -9.53
C ASP A 60 -11.89 10.82 -9.16
N PHE A 61 -10.99 10.37 -10.04
CA PHE A 61 -10.13 9.21 -9.83
C PHE A 61 -8.66 9.60 -9.92
N GLU A 62 -7.95 9.42 -8.82
CA GLU A 62 -6.53 9.74 -8.69
C GLU A 62 -5.72 8.45 -8.68
N VAL A 63 -4.59 8.43 -9.41
CA VAL A 63 -3.61 7.35 -9.36
C VAL A 63 -2.23 7.89 -9.05
N THR A 64 -1.55 7.25 -8.11
CA THR A 64 -0.15 7.49 -7.80
C THR A 64 0.61 6.19 -8.02
N TRP A 65 1.89 6.27 -8.29
CA TRP A 65 2.76 5.11 -8.52
C TRP A 65 3.97 5.12 -7.58
N GLY A 66 5.03 4.40 -7.92
CA GLY A 66 6.36 4.47 -7.30
C GLY A 66 7.43 4.07 -8.30
N GLY A 67 8.68 3.99 -7.86
CA GLY A 67 9.78 3.43 -8.67
C GLY A 67 10.62 4.47 -9.41
N GLY A 68 10.69 5.71 -8.92
CA GLY A 68 11.72 6.68 -9.32
C GLY A 68 11.49 7.36 -10.68
N VAL A 69 10.40 7.05 -11.39
CA VAL A 69 10.04 7.68 -12.66
C VAL A 69 8.90 8.69 -12.46
N ARG A 70 9.22 9.98 -12.60
CA ARG A 70 8.26 11.08 -12.38
C ARG A 70 7.01 11.03 -13.26
N LYS A 71 7.10 10.40 -14.44
CA LYS A 71 6.01 10.40 -15.43
C LYS A 71 5.10 9.18 -15.32
N GLY A 72 5.56 8.09 -14.72
CA GLY A 72 4.81 6.83 -14.68
C GLY A 72 5.45 5.77 -13.81
N ALA A 73 4.73 4.67 -13.60
CA ALA A 73 5.15 3.58 -12.75
C ALA A 73 6.17 2.69 -13.46
N LEU A 74 7.39 2.59 -12.92
CA LEU A 74 8.44 1.73 -13.46
C LEU A 74 8.17 0.26 -13.14
N LEU A 75 8.34 -0.61 -14.12
CA LEU A 75 8.41 -2.04 -13.93
C LEU A 75 9.78 -2.41 -13.36
N MET A 76 9.80 -2.74 -12.06
CA MET A 76 10.98 -3.29 -11.39
C MET A 76 10.72 -4.76 -11.08
N LEU A 77 11.66 -5.61 -11.48
CA LEU A 77 11.71 -7.02 -11.09
C LEU A 77 12.49 -7.15 -9.76
N LYS A 78 12.75 -8.39 -9.34
CA LYS A 78 13.64 -8.64 -8.19
C LYS A 78 15.01 -8.01 -8.41
N ASN A 79 15.69 -7.68 -7.31
CA ASN A 79 17.04 -7.09 -7.31
C ASN A 79 17.13 -5.80 -8.14
N ASP A 80 16.01 -5.09 -8.28
CA ASP A 80 15.92 -3.82 -9.00
C ASP A 80 16.21 -3.93 -10.51
N GLU A 81 16.08 -5.13 -11.07
CA GLU A 81 16.21 -5.34 -12.51
C GLU A 81 15.06 -4.68 -13.29
N THR A 82 15.38 -4.00 -14.38
CA THR A 82 14.40 -3.27 -15.23
C THR A 82 14.28 -3.88 -16.63
N THR A 83 14.85 -5.07 -16.84
CA THR A 83 14.86 -5.77 -18.13
C THR A 83 13.83 -6.90 -18.14
N LEU A 84 12.95 -6.91 -19.14
CA LEU A 84 11.94 -7.95 -19.33
C LEU A 84 12.25 -8.76 -20.60
N ARG A 85 12.65 -10.02 -20.44
CA ARG A 85 13.02 -10.91 -21.55
C ARG A 85 11.80 -11.60 -22.18
N PRO A 86 11.94 -12.20 -23.36
CA PRO A 86 10.86 -12.98 -23.99
C PRO A 86 10.25 -14.01 -23.03
N GLY A 87 8.92 -14.03 -22.92
CA GLY A 87 8.17 -14.95 -22.06
C GLY A 87 8.13 -14.56 -20.57
N GLU A 88 8.93 -13.57 -20.14
CA GLU A 88 8.93 -13.12 -18.75
C GLU A 88 7.74 -12.22 -18.42
N LYS A 89 7.47 -12.12 -17.12
CA LYS A 89 6.42 -11.32 -16.54
C LYS A 89 7.01 -10.37 -15.50
N GLY A 90 6.40 -9.21 -15.34
CA GLY A 90 6.65 -8.28 -14.25
C GLY A 90 5.35 -7.69 -13.74
N VAL A 91 5.42 -7.04 -12.58
CA VAL A 91 4.27 -6.41 -11.94
C VAL A 91 4.57 -4.94 -11.72
N ILE A 92 3.59 -4.11 -12.05
CA ILE A 92 3.55 -2.69 -11.72
C ILE A 92 2.45 -2.48 -10.67
N TYR A 93 2.73 -1.65 -9.68
CA TYR A 93 1.77 -1.24 -8.67
C TYR A 93 1.47 0.25 -8.83
N MET A 94 0.18 0.58 -8.91
CA MET A 94 -0.31 1.95 -8.72
C MET A 94 -1.29 1.95 -7.54
N LEU A 95 -1.28 3.01 -6.74
CA LEU A 95 -2.31 3.25 -5.74
C LEU A 95 -3.38 4.16 -6.34
N ALA A 96 -4.64 3.87 -6.04
CA ALA A 96 -5.79 4.58 -6.58
C ALA A 96 -6.68 5.09 -5.46
N ILE A 97 -7.18 6.32 -5.60
CA ILE A 97 -8.18 6.92 -4.71
C ILE A 97 -9.30 7.44 -5.59
N ALA A 98 -10.51 6.92 -5.38
CA ALA A 98 -11.71 7.39 -6.07
C ALA A 98 -12.54 8.27 -5.13
N ARG A 99 -12.84 9.50 -5.56
CA ARG A 99 -13.73 10.44 -4.87
C ARG A 99 -15.15 10.43 -5.44
N ALA A 100 -15.45 9.45 -6.28
CA ALA A 100 -16.78 9.24 -6.84
C ALA A 100 -17.82 9.06 -5.71
N LYS A 101 -19.00 9.66 -5.89
CA LYS A 101 -20.13 9.53 -4.96
C LYS A 101 -21.02 8.33 -5.26
N GLU A 102 -20.90 7.78 -6.47
CA GLU A 102 -21.74 6.69 -6.98
C GLU A 102 -20.88 5.63 -7.66
N ASN A 103 -21.46 4.44 -7.83
CA ASN A 103 -20.80 3.35 -8.55
C ASN A 103 -20.55 3.76 -10.00
N VAL A 104 -19.30 3.66 -10.46
CA VAL A 104 -18.93 4.06 -11.81
C VAL A 104 -17.91 3.10 -12.42
N GLY A 105 -18.10 2.76 -13.69
CA GLY A 105 -17.08 2.08 -14.49
C GLY A 105 -16.17 3.12 -15.13
N LEU A 106 -14.86 2.99 -14.92
CA LEU A 106 -13.85 3.90 -15.43
C LEU A 106 -12.92 3.19 -16.42
N LYS A 107 -12.57 3.92 -17.47
CA LYS A 107 -11.51 3.55 -18.40
C LYS A 107 -10.30 4.41 -18.07
N LEU A 108 -9.20 3.75 -17.75
CA LEU A 108 -7.94 4.37 -17.38
C LEU A 108 -6.97 4.22 -18.57
N PRO A 109 -6.88 5.22 -19.47
CA PRO A 109 -5.89 5.19 -20.53
C PRO A 109 -4.48 5.33 -19.92
N LEU A 110 -3.53 4.55 -20.42
CA LEU A 110 -2.12 4.59 -20.03
C LEU A 110 -1.26 4.50 -21.29
N GLU A 111 -0.16 5.24 -21.29
CA GLU A 111 0.90 5.14 -22.28
C GLU A 111 2.00 4.20 -21.79
N VAL A 112 2.43 3.29 -22.65
CA VAL A 112 3.50 2.34 -22.36
C VAL A 112 4.79 2.84 -22.99
N TYR A 113 5.82 2.98 -22.18
CA TYR A 113 7.15 3.40 -22.62
C TYR A 113 8.17 2.29 -22.39
N CYS A 114 9.17 2.21 -23.27
CA CYS A 114 10.39 1.42 -23.11
C CYS A 114 11.57 2.31 -23.51
N ASP A 115 12.64 2.34 -22.71
CA ASP A 115 13.81 3.20 -22.95
C ASP A 115 13.41 4.66 -23.30
N SER A 116 12.45 5.22 -22.53
CA SER A 116 11.85 6.55 -22.74
C SER A 116 11.08 6.78 -24.05
N SER A 117 10.93 5.76 -24.91
CA SER A 117 10.14 5.85 -26.15
C SER A 117 8.76 5.23 -25.96
N LYS A 118 7.71 5.93 -26.39
CA LYS A 118 6.35 5.40 -26.35
C LYS A 118 6.25 4.24 -27.34
N VAL A 119 5.85 3.06 -26.87
CA VAL A 119 5.75 1.84 -27.68
C VAL A 119 4.31 1.44 -27.99
N LYS A 120 3.34 1.76 -27.13
CA LYS A 120 1.91 1.53 -27.34
C LYS A 120 1.05 2.26 -26.30
N ASP A 121 -0.26 2.26 -26.53
CA ASP A 121 -1.27 2.60 -25.53
C ASP A 121 -1.85 1.34 -24.87
N ALA A 122 -2.36 1.51 -23.65
CA ALA A 122 -3.11 0.54 -22.88
C ALA A 122 -4.37 1.20 -22.28
N GLU A 123 -5.42 0.42 -22.07
CA GLU A 123 -6.63 0.85 -21.36
C GLU A 123 -6.91 -0.16 -20.26
N LEU A 124 -6.90 0.29 -19.00
CA LEU A 124 -7.37 -0.53 -17.88
C LEU A 124 -8.82 -0.19 -17.57
N ARG A 125 -9.62 -1.20 -17.21
CA ARG A 125 -11.01 -1.01 -16.79
C ARG A 125 -11.11 -1.25 -15.30
N VAL A 126 -11.67 -0.27 -14.60
CA VAL A 126 -11.81 -0.26 -13.14
C VAL A 126 -13.27 -0.01 -12.80
N GLU A 127 -13.78 -0.72 -11.80
CA GLU A 127 -15.09 -0.49 -11.23
C GLU A 127 -14.93 0.19 -9.87
N VAL A 128 -15.43 1.41 -9.75
CA VAL A 128 -15.53 2.10 -8.47
C VAL A 128 -16.83 1.66 -7.79
N LYS A 129 -16.72 1.18 -6.56
CA LYS A 129 -17.83 0.79 -5.70
C LYS A 129 -17.91 1.74 -4.51
N CYS A 130 -19.00 2.50 -4.42
CA CYS A 130 -19.28 3.43 -3.32
C CYS A 130 -20.24 2.77 -2.32
N HIS A 131 -20.05 3.04 -1.03
CA HIS A 131 -20.88 2.50 0.06
C HIS A 131 -21.00 0.96 0.07
N ASN A 132 -20.01 0.26 -0.48
CA ASN A 132 -20.03 -1.19 -0.60
C ASN A 132 -19.40 -1.85 0.62
N ILE A 133 -20.09 -2.82 1.22
CA ILE A 133 -19.61 -3.51 2.43
C ILE A 133 -18.28 -4.26 2.22
N LEU A 134 -17.99 -4.68 0.98
CA LEU A 134 -16.74 -5.36 0.65
C LEU A 134 -15.52 -4.45 0.87
N ALA A 135 -15.71 -3.13 0.97
CA ALA A 135 -14.67 -2.20 1.35
C ALA A 135 -14.06 -2.51 2.73
N PHE A 136 -14.85 -3.10 3.64
CA PHE A 136 -14.42 -3.48 4.99
C PHE A 136 -13.74 -4.86 5.05
N ILE A 137 -13.53 -5.53 3.93
CA ILE A 137 -12.75 -6.78 3.86
C ILE A 137 -11.71 -6.73 2.73
N TYR A 138 -11.51 -5.55 2.15
CA TYR A 138 -10.56 -5.31 1.10
C TYR A 138 -9.22 -4.91 1.70
N ARG A 139 -8.19 -5.67 1.36
CA ARG A 139 -6.81 -5.42 1.77
C ARG A 139 -5.96 -5.01 0.57
N PRO A 140 -5.71 -3.70 0.33
CA PRO A 140 -4.75 -3.20 -0.65
C PRO A 140 -3.30 -3.60 -0.32
N ARG A 141 -2.43 -3.56 -1.36
CA ARG A 141 -0.96 -3.82 -1.38
C ARG A 141 -0.54 -5.20 -0.84
N TYR A 142 0.44 -5.94 -1.34
CA TYR A 142 0.82 -6.24 -2.73
C TYR A 142 -0.01 -7.38 -3.35
N VAL A 143 -1.03 -7.85 -2.62
CA VAL A 143 -1.98 -8.88 -3.06
C VAL A 143 -3.40 -8.36 -2.83
N PRO A 144 -3.90 -7.44 -3.69
CA PRO A 144 -5.21 -6.84 -3.51
C PRO A 144 -6.29 -7.92 -3.57
N ARG A 145 -6.94 -8.19 -2.43
CA ARG A 145 -7.88 -9.30 -2.30
C ARG A 145 -9.12 -8.90 -1.52
N ILE A 146 -10.24 -9.48 -1.92
CA ILE A 146 -11.53 -9.41 -1.22
C ILE A 146 -11.84 -10.82 -0.75
N ASN A 147 -11.73 -11.08 0.56
CA ASN A 147 -12.12 -12.38 1.10
C ASN A 147 -13.62 -12.41 1.40
N LYS A 148 -14.44 -12.66 0.38
CA LYS A 148 -15.92 -12.66 0.49
C LYS A 148 -16.48 -13.59 1.59
N SER A 149 -15.73 -14.60 2.03
CA SER A 149 -16.14 -15.44 3.18
C SER A 149 -16.26 -14.65 4.50
N LEU A 150 -15.67 -13.46 4.59
CA LEU A 150 -15.75 -12.57 5.76
C LEU A 150 -16.98 -11.66 5.73
N GLN A 151 -17.72 -11.61 4.63
CA GLN A 151 -18.87 -10.72 4.51
C GLN A 151 -19.91 -10.93 5.63
N PRO A 152 -20.31 -12.17 6.00
CA PRO A 152 -21.26 -12.37 7.10
C PRO A 152 -20.73 -11.88 8.45
N LEU A 153 -19.42 -12.01 8.69
CA LEU A 153 -18.78 -11.50 9.90
C LEU A 153 -18.84 -9.97 9.93
N VAL A 154 -18.51 -9.32 8.82
CA VAL A 154 -18.55 -7.86 8.72
C VAL A 154 -19.95 -7.31 8.85
N GLU A 155 -20.95 -7.93 8.20
CA GLU A 155 -22.36 -7.56 8.38
C GLU A 155 -22.77 -7.65 9.84
N LYS A 156 -22.37 -8.73 10.52
CA LYS A 156 -22.64 -8.91 11.95
C LYS A 156 -21.97 -7.82 12.79
N VAL A 157 -20.65 -7.62 12.66
CA VAL A 157 -19.87 -6.65 13.44
C VAL A 157 -20.40 -5.23 13.23
N LEU A 158 -20.62 -4.80 11.99
CA LEU A 158 -21.15 -3.47 11.70
C LEU A 158 -22.56 -3.27 12.25
N LYS A 159 -23.39 -4.33 12.29
CA LYS A 159 -24.73 -4.27 12.88
C LYS A 159 -24.72 -4.24 14.41
N THR A 160 -23.80 -4.96 15.05
CA THR A 160 -23.79 -5.12 16.52
C THR A 160 -22.92 -4.08 17.23
N GLU A 161 -21.77 -3.73 16.65
CA GLU A 161 -20.78 -2.82 17.26
C GLU A 161 -20.74 -1.45 16.58
N GLY A 162 -21.21 -1.35 15.34
CA GLY A 162 -21.09 -0.12 14.56
C GLY A 162 -19.67 0.11 14.04
N LEU A 163 -19.40 1.34 13.60
CA LEU A 163 -18.05 1.77 13.26
C LEU A 163 -17.40 2.41 14.48
N PRO A 164 -16.13 2.08 14.80
CA PRO A 164 -15.43 2.69 15.90
C PRO A 164 -15.07 4.15 15.57
N GLU A 165 -14.93 4.96 16.61
CA GLU A 165 -14.45 6.32 16.48
C GLU A 165 -12.93 6.31 16.31
N VAL A 166 -12.44 7.01 15.29
CA VAL A 166 -11.01 7.06 14.97
C VAL A 166 -10.61 8.49 14.73
N ASP A 167 -9.64 8.95 15.52
CA ASP A 167 -9.07 10.29 15.42
C ASP A 167 -7.58 10.27 15.16
N THR A 168 -7.13 11.29 14.42
CA THR A 168 -5.74 11.47 14.04
C THR A 168 -5.33 12.90 14.37
N MET A 169 -4.37 13.05 15.28
CA MET A 169 -3.82 14.34 15.66
C MET A 169 -2.41 14.50 15.10
N ILE A 170 -2.22 15.48 14.21
CA ILE A 170 -0.91 15.80 13.64
C ILE A 170 -0.32 16.98 14.41
N TRP A 171 0.84 16.75 15.00
CA TRP A 171 1.62 17.74 15.74
C TRP A 171 2.77 18.21 14.86
N PRO A 172 2.72 19.46 14.36
CA PRO A 172 3.75 19.98 13.46
C PRO A 172 5.09 20.23 14.16
N VAL A 173 5.07 20.37 15.48
CA VAL A 173 6.24 20.66 16.30
C VAL A 173 6.12 19.86 17.60
N ASN A 174 7.01 18.89 17.81
CA ASN A 174 7.20 18.29 19.13
C ASN A 174 8.54 18.79 19.69
N ILE A 175 8.48 19.66 20.71
CA ILE A 175 9.65 20.14 21.45
C ILE A 175 9.91 19.16 22.59
N SER A 176 10.50 18.01 22.28
CA SER A 176 11.02 17.10 23.31
C SER A 176 12.42 16.67 22.88
N GLU A 177 13.42 17.16 23.62
CA GLU A 177 14.86 16.87 23.47
C GLU A 177 15.42 17.20 22.07
N GLU A 178 15.80 18.48 21.90
CA GLU A 178 16.77 19.01 20.92
C GLU A 178 16.48 18.86 19.40
N ILE A 179 15.39 18.20 18.97
CA ILE A 179 15.05 18.08 17.54
C ILE A 179 13.55 18.35 17.29
N ILE A 180 13.26 19.36 16.45
CA ILE A 180 11.92 19.60 15.91
C ILE A 180 11.56 18.43 15.00
N ARG A 181 10.68 17.54 15.46
CA ARG A 181 10.16 16.45 14.63
C ARG A 181 8.63 16.41 14.67
N PRO A 182 8.01 16.12 13.52
CA PRO A 182 6.61 15.79 13.48
C PRO A 182 6.21 14.66 14.43
N ARG A 183 4.93 14.66 14.81
CA ARG A 183 4.30 13.49 15.41
C ARG A 183 2.84 13.35 14.96
N LEU A 184 2.45 12.16 14.53
CA LEU A 184 1.07 11.76 14.36
C LEU A 184 0.67 10.86 15.55
N GLN A 185 -0.44 11.19 16.20
CA GLN A 185 -1.08 10.35 17.19
C GLN A 185 -2.42 9.86 16.66
N VAL A 186 -2.72 8.60 16.95
CA VAL A 186 -3.88 7.90 16.42
C VAL A 186 -4.65 7.34 17.59
N TYR A 187 -5.93 7.68 17.65
CA TYR A 187 -6.85 7.28 18.70
C TYR A 187 -7.94 6.39 18.11
N PHE A 188 -8.31 5.36 18.86
CA PHE A 188 -9.38 4.43 18.56
C PHE A 188 -10.27 4.36 19.80
N ASN A 189 -11.54 4.77 19.70
CA ASN A 189 -12.45 4.91 20.84
C ASN A 189 -11.79 5.65 22.03
N ASP A 190 -11.24 6.85 21.77
CA ASP A 190 -10.46 7.66 22.73
C ASP A 190 -9.15 7.06 23.25
N ASN A 191 -8.84 5.80 22.95
CA ASN A 191 -7.60 5.16 23.35
C ASN A 191 -6.49 5.42 22.33
N LEU A 192 -5.34 5.91 22.81
CA LEU A 192 -4.16 6.08 21.97
C LEU A 192 -3.68 4.70 21.51
N VAL A 193 -3.71 4.44 20.21
CA VAL A 193 -3.28 3.15 19.61
C VAL A 193 -2.00 3.27 18.79
N ALA A 194 -1.62 4.47 18.35
CA ALA A 194 -0.30 4.68 17.76
C ALA A 194 0.28 6.07 17.96
N LYS A 195 1.61 6.11 18.06
CA LYS A 195 2.45 7.30 18.00
C LYS A 195 3.48 7.11 16.89
N ILE A 196 3.30 7.85 15.80
CA ILE A 196 4.16 7.81 14.62
C ILE A 196 5.00 9.08 14.59
N THR A 197 6.31 8.95 14.47
CA THR A 197 7.28 10.05 14.57
C THR A 197 8.29 9.99 13.43
N GLY A 198 9.07 11.06 13.27
CA GLY A 198 10.11 11.16 12.26
C GLY A 198 9.66 12.03 11.10
N ASP A 199 10.16 11.82 9.89
CA ASP A 199 9.83 12.67 8.73
C ASP A 199 8.50 12.26 8.10
N ILE A 200 7.43 12.51 8.85
CA ILE A 200 6.05 12.41 8.38
C ILE A 200 5.56 13.74 7.80
N GLY A 201 6.49 14.65 7.44
CA GLY A 201 6.22 15.95 6.84
C GLY A 201 5.65 16.97 7.79
N THR A 202 6.51 17.81 8.37
CA THR A 202 6.05 19.02 9.06
C THR A 202 6.75 20.23 8.55
N GLY A 203 6.06 20.97 7.68
CA GLY A 203 5.40 22.22 8.06
C GLY A 203 6.23 23.39 8.57
N ILE A 204 7.48 23.23 9.03
CA ILE A 204 8.38 24.33 9.35
C ILE A 204 9.78 23.90 8.91
N VAL A 205 10.15 24.37 7.72
CA VAL A 205 11.40 24.12 6.99
C VAL A 205 11.56 22.73 6.36
N HIS A 206 10.45 22.15 5.91
CA HIS A 206 10.41 21.62 4.55
C HIS A 206 9.06 21.92 3.90
N ILE A 207 9.15 22.55 2.74
CA ILE A 207 8.20 22.48 1.64
C ILE A 207 7.88 20.99 1.40
N SER A 208 6.63 20.53 1.55
CA SER A 208 6.01 19.47 0.71
C SER A 208 4.67 18.94 1.24
N ASP A 209 3.80 18.63 0.27
CA ASP A 209 2.42 18.16 0.33
C ASP A 209 2.26 16.69 0.79
N ILE A 210 2.74 16.30 1.97
CA ILE A 210 2.50 14.92 2.46
C ILE A 210 1.04 14.75 2.84
N THR A 211 0.37 13.82 2.16
CA THR A 211 -1.03 13.50 2.40
C THR A 211 -1.12 12.22 3.23
N VAL A 212 -1.75 12.31 4.40
CA VAL A 212 -2.09 11.13 5.21
C VAL A 212 -3.50 10.70 4.86
N HIS A 213 -3.66 9.45 4.42
CA HIS A 213 -4.98 8.86 4.19
C HIS A 213 -5.22 7.76 5.22
N ARG A 214 -6.44 7.68 5.74
CA ARG A 214 -6.85 6.63 6.69
C ARG A 214 -8.00 5.80 6.15
N ASP A 215 -7.98 4.51 6.41
CA ASP A 215 -9.10 3.61 6.16
C ASP A 215 -9.19 2.53 7.24
N ILE A 216 -10.39 1.97 7.43
CA ILE A 216 -10.65 0.94 8.43
C ILE A 216 -11.35 -0.25 7.81
N TYR A 217 -10.90 -1.45 8.16
CA TYR A 217 -11.50 -2.70 7.70
C TYR A 217 -11.41 -3.77 8.79
N ILE A 218 -12.04 -4.92 8.55
CA ILE A 218 -12.03 -6.07 9.45
C ILE A 218 -11.09 -7.12 8.86
N GLY A 219 -10.09 -7.49 9.65
CA GLY A 219 -9.11 -8.53 9.30
C GLY A 219 -9.24 -9.75 10.20
N LEU A 220 -8.68 -10.87 9.76
CA LEU A 220 -8.50 -12.06 10.61
C LEU A 220 -7.02 -12.35 10.82
N ALA A 221 -6.62 -12.58 12.06
CA ALA A 221 -5.25 -12.95 12.41
C ALA A 221 -5.26 -13.90 13.61
N PRO A 222 -4.18 -14.67 13.85
CA PRO A 222 -4.05 -15.39 15.11
C PRO A 222 -3.81 -14.38 16.24
N HIS A 223 -4.36 -14.64 17.42
CA HIS A 223 -4.02 -13.87 18.61
C HIS A 223 -2.53 -14.09 18.95
N PRO A 224 -1.75 -13.04 19.21
CA PRO A 224 -0.29 -13.15 19.31
C PRO A 224 0.15 -14.09 20.43
N VAL A 225 -0.60 -14.18 21.53
CA VAL A 225 -0.25 -15.02 22.68
C VAL A 225 -0.81 -16.43 22.55
N THR A 226 -2.08 -16.57 22.18
CA THR A 226 -2.80 -17.85 22.24
C THR A 226 -2.80 -18.60 20.91
N GLY A 227 -2.48 -17.93 19.80
CA GLY A 227 -2.56 -18.49 18.45
C GLY A 227 -3.99 -18.63 17.91
N GLU A 228 -5.01 -18.46 18.75
CA GLU A 228 -6.41 -18.60 18.38
C GLU A 228 -6.82 -17.58 17.32
N LYS A 229 -7.62 -18.04 16.34
CA LYS A 229 -8.14 -17.19 15.28
C LYS A 229 -9.09 -16.14 15.85
N ARG A 230 -8.84 -14.87 15.53
CA ARG A 230 -9.64 -13.74 15.98
C ARG A 230 -9.83 -12.72 14.85
N TRP A 231 -10.91 -11.95 14.96
CA TRP A 231 -11.14 -10.80 14.11
C TRP A 231 -10.64 -9.52 14.77
N TYR A 232 -10.16 -8.58 13.96
CA TYR A 232 -9.58 -7.32 14.41
C TYR A 232 -10.21 -6.14 13.67
N TRP A 233 -10.32 -5.01 14.35
CA TRP A 233 -10.38 -3.73 13.68
C TRP A 233 -8.99 -3.41 13.15
N VAL A 234 -8.87 -3.24 11.84
CA VAL A 234 -7.60 -2.89 11.21
C VAL A 234 -7.67 -1.46 10.73
N LEU A 235 -6.99 -0.58 11.46
CA LEU A 235 -6.82 0.82 11.11
C LEU A 235 -5.57 0.96 10.24
N ARG A 236 -5.74 1.41 9.01
CA ARG A 236 -4.67 1.62 8.05
C ARG A 236 -4.40 3.10 7.87
N LEU A 237 -3.13 3.46 7.88
CA LEU A 237 -2.62 4.79 7.62
C LEU A 237 -1.68 4.71 6.43
N TRP A 238 -1.91 5.56 5.43
CA TRP A 238 -1.04 5.75 4.29
C TRP A 238 -0.35 7.09 4.38
N PHE A 239 0.94 7.10 4.04
CA PHE A 239 1.76 8.29 3.92
C PHE A 239 2.17 8.42 2.46
N PHE A 240 1.69 9.46 1.78
CA PHE A 240 1.98 9.70 0.37
C PHE A 240 3.02 10.82 0.21
N TRP A 241 4.17 10.50 -0.38
CA TRP A 241 5.19 11.47 -0.80
C TRP A 241 5.06 11.72 -2.29
N LEU A 242 4.27 12.73 -2.66
CA LEU A 242 3.94 13.01 -4.05
C LEU A 242 4.81 14.09 -4.70
N ASP A 243 5.69 14.74 -3.94
CA ASP A 243 6.52 15.84 -4.44
C ASP A 243 7.57 15.30 -5.43
N PRO A 244 7.55 15.71 -6.71
CA PRO A 244 8.49 15.25 -7.73
C PRO A 244 9.95 15.67 -7.46
N SER A 245 10.19 16.62 -6.56
CA SER A 245 11.54 17.07 -6.18
C SER A 245 12.26 16.11 -5.22
N ILE A 246 11.53 15.22 -4.54
CA ILE A 246 12.09 14.11 -3.80
C ILE A 246 12.62 13.08 -4.83
N PHE A 247 13.83 12.52 -4.63
CA PHE A 247 14.44 11.56 -5.57
C PHE A 247 14.56 10.15 -4.93
N ASP A 248 14.82 9.15 -5.78
CA ASP A 248 15.02 7.70 -5.55
C ASP A 248 13.79 6.78 -5.69
N GLU A 249 12.62 7.03 -5.10
CA GLU A 249 11.47 6.10 -5.20
C GLU A 249 10.11 6.76 -5.53
N VAL A 250 10.09 8.04 -5.89
CA VAL A 250 8.85 8.83 -5.97
C VAL A 250 7.87 8.38 -7.07
N PRO A 251 6.55 8.36 -6.78
CA PRO A 251 5.95 8.56 -5.46
C PRO A 251 6.28 7.41 -4.54
N ASP A 252 6.75 7.74 -3.34
CA ASP A 252 6.81 6.72 -2.31
C ASP A 252 5.48 6.76 -1.57
N ALA A 253 5.01 5.59 -1.18
CA ALA A 253 3.81 5.45 -0.38
C ALA A 253 4.04 4.36 0.64
N GLU A 254 3.99 4.73 1.92
CA GLU A 254 4.21 3.79 3.00
C GLU A 254 2.95 3.63 3.83
N ARG A 255 2.79 2.42 4.37
CA ARG A 255 1.61 2.03 5.12
C ARG A 255 1.99 1.62 6.53
N VAL A 256 1.12 1.96 7.46
CA VAL A 256 1.09 1.37 8.81
C VAL A 256 -0.32 0.84 9.03
N GLU A 257 -0.47 -0.46 9.25
CA GLU A 257 -1.71 -1.09 9.71
C GLU A 257 -1.61 -1.41 11.19
N LEU A 258 -2.61 -0.99 11.96
CA LEU A 258 -2.77 -1.28 13.38
C LEU A 258 -3.91 -2.28 13.52
N TRP A 259 -3.61 -3.49 13.99
CA TRP A 259 -4.58 -4.55 14.22
C TRP A 259 -5.00 -4.52 15.68
N ILE A 260 -6.15 -3.92 15.93
CA ILE A 260 -6.65 -3.57 17.25
C ILE A 260 -7.61 -4.66 17.70
N ASN A 261 -7.33 -5.23 18.87
CA ASN A 261 -8.14 -6.30 19.45
C ASN A 261 -9.46 -5.71 19.96
N PRO A 262 -10.62 -6.18 19.47
CA PRO A 262 -11.90 -5.58 19.83
C PRO A 262 -12.30 -5.77 21.30
N ALA A 263 -11.68 -6.72 22.01
CA ALA A 263 -12.00 -6.99 23.41
C ALA A 263 -11.13 -6.19 24.40
N THR A 264 -9.93 -5.79 23.98
CA THR A 264 -8.94 -5.14 24.87
C THR A 264 -8.52 -3.76 24.38
N GLU A 265 -8.85 -3.41 23.14
CA GLU A 265 -8.45 -2.21 22.42
C GLU A 265 -6.92 -2.00 22.33
N ARG A 266 -6.15 -3.06 22.61
CA ARG A 266 -4.69 -3.09 22.44
C ARG A 266 -4.33 -3.42 21.01
N VAL A 267 -3.13 -3.01 20.60
CA VAL A 267 -2.58 -3.33 19.28
C VAL A 267 -1.85 -4.67 19.36
N ASP A 268 -2.46 -5.69 18.75
CA ASP A 268 -1.93 -7.06 18.74
C ASP A 268 -0.95 -7.28 17.59
N TRP A 269 -1.16 -6.60 16.46
CA TRP A 269 -0.25 -6.64 15.31
C TRP A 269 -0.05 -5.25 14.71
N VAL A 270 1.17 -4.99 14.24
CA VAL A 270 1.46 -3.86 13.37
C VAL A 270 2.04 -4.37 12.07
N ILE A 271 1.54 -3.86 10.95
CA ILE A 271 2.06 -4.21 9.62
C ILE A 271 2.60 -2.96 8.95
N THR A 272 3.83 -3.04 8.47
CA THR A 272 4.48 -1.99 7.67
C THR A 272 5.05 -2.59 6.39
N ASP A 273 5.64 -1.74 5.57
CA ASP A 273 6.29 -2.17 4.33
C ASP A 273 7.81 -2.04 4.46
N ARG A 274 8.56 -2.81 3.67
CA ARG A 274 10.03 -2.73 3.54
C ARG A 274 10.47 -3.23 2.17
N HIS A 275 10.83 -2.33 1.26
CA HIS A 275 11.33 -2.65 -0.09
C HIS A 275 10.51 -3.74 -0.78
N TRP A 276 9.25 -3.43 -1.11
CA TRP A 276 8.33 -4.36 -1.79
C TRP A 276 7.93 -5.61 -1.00
N ARG A 277 8.20 -5.63 0.31
CA ARG A 277 7.78 -6.70 1.24
C ARG A 277 6.89 -6.13 2.33
N GLU A 278 6.01 -6.97 2.83
CA GLU A 278 5.23 -6.70 4.03
C GLU A 278 6.01 -7.19 5.26
N VAL A 279 5.98 -6.42 6.35
CA VAL A 279 6.62 -6.77 7.62
C VAL A 279 5.59 -6.71 8.73
N ALA A 280 5.40 -7.82 9.45
CA ALA A 280 4.49 -7.90 10.58
C ALA A 280 5.26 -7.91 11.91
N TYR A 281 4.75 -7.16 12.88
CA TYR A 281 5.30 -7.02 14.23
C TYR A 281 4.27 -7.50 15.25
N LYS A 282 4.75 -8.22 16.26
CA LYS A 282 3.93 -8.92 17.25
C LYS A 282 3.81 -8.13 18.55
N GLY A 283 2.57 -7.94 19.00
CA GLY A 283 2.21 -7.36 20.29
C GLY A 283 1.90 -8.43 21.35
N PRO A 284 0.99 -8.17 22.30
CA PRO A 284 0.15 -6.97 22.43
C PRO A 284 0.90 -5.77 23.03
N VAL A 285 0.58 -4.56 22.56
CA VAL A 285 1.02 -3.29 23.15
C VAL A 285 -0.16 -2.35 23.32
N ASP A 286 -0.10 -1.45 24.30
CA ASP A 286 -1.18 -0.46 24.52
C ASP A 286 -1.23 0.52 23.34
N TYR A 287 -0.07 0.91 22.83
CA TYR A 287 0.05 1.68 21.59
C TYR A 287 1.33 1.32 20.83
N ALA A 288 1.27 1.39 19.50
CA ALA A 288 2.42 1.19 18.63
C ALA A 288 3.29 2.46 18.56
N LYS A 289 4.61 2.31 18.75
CA LYS A 289 5.61 3.36 18.48
C LYS A 289 6.23 3.09 17.13
N VAL A 290 5.99 3.97 16.16
CA VAL A 290 6.51 3.83 14.79
C VAL A 290 7.37 5.05 14.45
N ARG A 291 8.49 4.81 13.78
CA ARG A 291 9.39 5.86 13.30
C ARG A 291 9.57 5.74 11.80
N ILE A 292 9.33 6.82 11.08
CA ILE A 292 9.58 6.95 9.63
C ILE A 292 10.77 7.90 9.49
N THR A 293 11.89 7.41 8.94
CA THR A 293 13.10 8.23 8.78
C THR A 293 13.35 8.53 7.33
N ALA A 294 13.62 9.78 7.02
CA ALA A 294 14.30 10.13 5.79
C ALA A 294 15.75 9.58 5.87
N GLY A 295 16.13 8.74 4.92
CA GLY A 295 17.49 8.26 4.72
C GLY A 295 18.39 9.37 4.24
N SER A 296 19.63 9.40 4.73
CA SER A 296 20.67 10.33 4.28
C SER A 296 21.60 9.61 3.32
N SER A 297 21.72 10.07 2.06
CA SER A 297 22.88 9.69 1.24
C SER A 297 24.07 10.56 1.67
N ILE A 298 25.14 9.91 2.17
CA ILE A 298 26.38 10.56 2.62
C ILE A 298 27.23 11.05 1.43
N PHE A 299 26.85 10.71 0.19
CA PHE A 299 27.54 11.13 -1.02
C PHE A 299 26.62 11.94 -1.94
N ARG A 300 26.92 13.24 -2.03
CA ARG A 300 26.21 14.35 -2.72
C ARG A 300 25.22 15.08 -1.83
N GLY A 301 25.70 16.19 -1.26
CA GLY A 301 24.94 17.05 -0.34
C GLY A 301 23.54 17.38 -0.83
N ARG A 302 22.58 17.19 0.11
CA ARG A 302 21.13 17.35 -0.01
C ARG A 302 20.49 16.36 -0.99
N ILE A 303 19.90 15.29 -0.46
CA ILE A 303 18.52 14.82 -0.73
C ILE A 303 18.34 13.47 -0.02
N SER A 304 17.19 13.27 0.61
CA SER A 304 16.85 12.11 1.42
C SER A 304 15.93 11.12 0.71
N SER A 305 16.32 9.85 0.64
CA SER A 305 15.46 8.71 0.24
C SER A 305 14.66 8.26 1.47
N TYR A 306 13.34 8.06 1.39
CA TYR A 306 12.56 7.67 2.57
C TYR A 306 12.82 6.21 2.94
N HIS A 307 13.01 5.95 4.24
CA HIS A 307 13.10 4.59 4.75
C HIS A 307 11.74 4.10 5.24
N PRO A 308 11.51 2.79 5.13
CA PRO A 308 10.27 2.17 5.55
C PRO A 308 9.95 2.43 7.03
N PRO A 309 8.65 2.46 7.42
CA PRO A 309 8.26 2.63 8.81
C PRO A 309 8.83 1.52 9.71
N VAL A 310 9.54 1.93 10.77
CA VAL A 310 10.16 1.04 11.75
C VAL A 310 9.37 1.06 13.05
N VAL A 311 8.85 -0.11 13.45
CA VAL A 311 8.19 -0.28 14.75
C VAL A 311 9.23 -0.46 15.84
N GLN A 312 9.12 0.30 16.93
CA GLN A 312 10.16 0.43 17.96
C GLN A 312 9.89 -0.36 19.24
N ASN A 313 8.65 -0.73 19.51
CA ASN A 313 8.22 -1.37 20.77
C ASN A 313 7.52 -2.72 20.57
N MET A 314 7.73 -3.36 19.42
CA MET A 314 7.18 -4.67 19.08
C MET A 314 8.23 -5.50 18.37
N GLU A 315 8.19 -6.82 18.55
CA GLU A 315 9.14 -7.74 17.91
C GLU A 315 8.74 -8.00 16.46
N LYS A 316 9.71 -7.97 15.54
CA LYS A 316 9.48 -8.35 14.14
C LYS A 316 9.19 -9.85 14.06
N HIS A 317 8.02 -10.22 13.55
CA HIS A 317 7.56 -11.61 13.47
C HIS A 317 7.73 -12.22 12.08
N LEU A 318 7.29 -11.51 11.05
CA LEU A 318 7.23 -12.02 9.68
C LEU A 318 7.74 -10.97 8.69
N THR A 319 8.35 -11.44 7.61
CA THR A 319 8.62 -10.62 6.42
C THR A 319 8.19 -11.43 5.20
N SER A 320 7.32 -10.86 4.37
CA SER A 320 6.84 -11.53 3.16
C SER A 320 7.94 -11.68 2.12
N GLN A 321 7.69 -12.51 1.11
CA GLN A 321 8.49 -12.53 -0.10
C GLN A 321 8.38 -11.19 -0.85
N ASP A 322 9.35 -10.93 -1.73
CA ASP A 322 9.38 -9.75 -2.60
C ASP A 322 8.21 -9.79 -3.58
N SER A 323 7.33 -8.80 -3.48
CA SER A 323 6.09 -8.76 -4.25
C SER A 323 6.25 -8.39 -5.71
N ARG A 324 7.46 -8.02 -6.14
CA ARG A 324 7.76 -7.79 -7.56
C ARG A 324 7.84 -9.09 -8.35
N ASP A 325 7.95 -10.24 -7.68
CA ASP A 325 7.84 -11.54 -8.33
C ASP A 325 6.39 -11.84 -8.72
N PRO A 326 6.05 -11.90 -10.01
CA PRO A 326 4.70 -12.22 -10.45
C PRO A 326 4.27 -13.65 -10.13
N ASN A 327 5.22 -14.56 -9.83
CA ASN A 327 4.95 -15.97 -9.59
C ASN A 327 4.81 -16.29 -8.11
N VAL A 328 5.11 -15.34 -7.23
CA VAL A 328 5.01 -15.53 -5.78
C VAL A 328 3.75 -14.85 -5.28
N ARG A 329 3.13 -15.49 -4.29
CA ARG A 329 2.09 -14.89 -3.47
C ARG A 329 2.72 -14.49 -2.13
N PRO A 330 2.95 -13.19 -1.88
CA PRO A 330 3.47 -12.73 -0.60
C PRO A 330 2.65 -13.28 0.57
N LEU A 331 3.33 -13.90 1.52
CA LEU A 331 2.75 -14.36 2.78
C LEU A 331 2.38 -13.16 3.64
N THR A 332 1.12 -13.10 4.06
CA THR A 332 0.54 -12.07 4.93
C THR A 332 0.15 -12.67 6.29
N ILE A 333 -0.04 -11.84 7.33
CA ILE A 333 -0.47 -12.36 8.64
C ILE A 333 -1.83 -13.07 8.57
N GLU A 334 -2.72 -12.64 7.67
CA GLU A 334 -4.01 -13.28 7.42
C GLU A 334 -3.85 -14.68 6.83
N GLN A 335 -2.77 -14.90 6.08
CA GLN A 335 -2.45 -16.18 5.42
C GLN A 335 -1.65 -17.11 6.31
N ALA A 336 -0.84 -16.58 7.24
CA ALA A 336 -0.15 -17.38 8.24
C ALA A 336 -1.11 -18.24 9.09
N ILE A 337 -2.39 -17.86 9.19
CA ILE A 337 -3.46 -18.68 9.78
C ILE A 337 -3.70 -19.97 8.99
N PHE A 338 -3.69 -19.89 7.66
CA PHE A 338 -4.07 -21.01 6.79
C PHE A 338 -2.92 -21.99 6.58
N GLU A 339 -1.67 -21.53 6.54
CA GLU A 339 -0.52 -22.42 6.39
C GLU A 339 -0.26 -23.28 7.64
N LYS A 340 -0.55 -22.76 8.84
CA LYS A 340 -0.53 -23.57 10.07
C LYS A 340 -1.60 -24.67 10.09
N LEU A 341 -2.79 -24.37 9.56
CA LEU A 341 -3.89 -25.33 9.46
C LEU A 341 -3.59 -26.45 8.45
N ASP A 342 -2.82 -26.19 7.40
CA ASP A 342 -2.40 -27.23 6.45
C ASP A 342 -1.21 -28.06 6.98
N SER A 343 -0.30 -27.49 7.78
CA SER A 343 0.76 -28.27 8.44
C SER A 343 0.22 -29.19 9.53
N GLU A 344 -0.76 -28.74 10.32
CA GLU A 344 -1.39 -29.57 11.37
C GLU A 344 -2.23 -30.71 10.76
N LYS A 345 -2.81 -30.52 9.57
CA LYS A 345 -3.51 -31.59 8.82
C LYS A 345 -2.57 -32.60 8.15
N LEU A 346 -1.32 -32.22 7.90
CA LEU A 346 -0.30 -33.11 7.34
C LEU A 346 0.42 -33.93 8.42
N GLU A 347 0.32 -33.54 9.70
CA GLU A 347 0.78 -34.34 10.84
C GLU A 347 -0.28 -35.35 11.35
N GLU A 348 -1.51 -35.28 10.83
CA GLU A 348 -2.61 -36.23 11.12
C GLU A 348 -2.86 -37.28 9.99
N LEU A 349 -1.94 -37.39 9.01
CA LEU A 349 -1.88 -38.47 8.01
C LEU A 349 -0.58 -39.25 8.15
#